data_AF-A0A2W4Y9J3-F1
#
_entry.id   AF-A0A2W4Y9J3-F1
#
_cell.length_a   1.000
_cell.length_b   1.000
_cell.length_c   1.000
_cell.angle_alpha   90.00
_cell.angle_beta   90.00
_cell.angle_gamma   90.00
#
_symmetry.space_group_name_H-M   'P 1'
#
loop_
_entity.id
_entity.type
_entity.pdbx_description
1 polymer ?
#
loop_
_entity_poly.entity_id
_entity_poly.type
_entity_poly.pdbx_seq_one_letter_code
_entity_poly.pdbx_strand_id
1 'polypeptide(L)'
;MQLDLMMPVVILIGEPERQAKNASGEDAEPARREPPAATNAVPVAGAEPYPGAVIHHAVEAMPQLERVIQNAIEEFVRLSEASKAAAAPAADPSENPSDSPDDSLSAQQHRLTEKLKARLGYLGVYYKRSPSSFLRHMPPDDRAAFLGQLKADYRMIILGYFAKDPKINLNQLIDDLVDQAFMADISVAHIVEIHMQLMDSFAKQLKLEGRSEEVLLDYRLTLIDIIAHLCEMYRRSIPRQP
;
A
#
# COMPACT_ATOMS: atom_id res chain seq x y z
N MET A 1 -10.78 -29.60 4.34
CA MET A 1 -9.53 -28.87 4.08
C MET A 1 -9.81 -27.41 4.33
N GLN A 2 -9.13 -26.82 5.30
CA GLN A 2 -9.31 -25.42 5.68
C GLN A 2 -8.49 -24.59 4.69
N LEU A 3 -9.19 -23.87 3.81
CA LEU A 3 -8.56 -23.00 2.81
C LEU A 3 -8.24 -21.67 3.49
N ASP A 4 -7.02 -21.54 4.01
CA ASP A 4 -6.58 -20.34 4.72
C ASP A 4 -6.09 -19.26 3.73
N LEU A 5 -6.43 -18.01 4.04
CA LEU A 5 -6.01 -16.83 3.28
C LEU A 5 -4.48 -16.69 3.30
N MET A 6 -3.85 -16.71 2.13
CA MET A 6 -2.41 -16.56 1.97
C MET A 6 -1.98 -15.11 2.21
N MET A 7 -1.18 -14.90 3.26
CA MET A 7 -0.53 -13.64 3.62
C MET A 7 0.99 -13.73 3.41
N PRO A 8 1.70 -12.61 3.15
CA PRO A 8 3.16 -12.58 3.22
C PRO A 8 3.62 -12.83 4.66
N VAL A 9 4.57 -13.76 4.85
CA VAL A 9 5.05 -14.15 6.19
C VAL A 9 6.56 -14.02 6.26
N VAL A 10 7.05 -13.34 7.31
CA VAL A 10 8.47 -13.30 7.67
C VAL A 10 8.67 -14.17 8.90
N ILE A 11 9.53 -15.18 8.80
CA ILE A 11 9.88 -16.07 9.91
C ILE A 11 11.29 -15.74 10.37
N LEU A 12 11.41 -15.27 11.62
CA LEU A 12 12.70 -15.02 12.25
C LEU A 12 13.22 -16.31 12.88
N ILE A 13 14.36 -16.79 12.40
CA ILE A 13 15.02 -17.99 12.93
C ILE A 13 16.15 -17.54 13.86
N GLY A 14 16.04 -17.85 15.15
CA GLY A 14 17.15 -17.70 16.09
C GLY A 14 18.11 -18.88 15.96
N GLU A 15 19.41 -18.66 16.21
CA GLU A 15 20.32 -19.80 16.31
C GLU A 15 19.81 -20.82 17.35
N PRO A 16 19.86 -22.12 17.07
CA PRO A 16 19.53 -23.11 18.07
C PRO A 16 20.53 -22.97 19.23
N GLU A 17 20.02 -22.76 20.45
CA GLU A 17 20.83 -22.78 21.67
C GLU A 17 21.77 -23.98 21.62
N ARG A 18 23.08 -23.72 21.48
CA ARG A 18 24.10 -24.76 21.63
C ARG A 18 24.00 -25.29 23.05
N GLN A 19 23.34 -26.44 23.20
CA GLN A 19 23.37 -27.21 24.43
C GLN A 19 24.84 -27.46 24.80
N ALA A 20 25.26 -26.85 25.90
CA ALA A 20 26.53 -27.13 26.54
C ALA A 20 26.55 -28.61 26.96
N LYS A 21 27.32 -29.43 26.26
CA LYS A 21 27.79 -30.72 26.74
C LYS A 21 29.31 -30.82 26.56
N ASN A 22 29.98 -30.89 27.70
CA ASN A 22 31.40 -31.12 27.87
C ASN A 22 31.85 -32.45 27.23
N ALA A 23 33.04 -32.46 26.61
CA ALA A 23 34.08 -33.48 26.84
C ALA A 23 35.38 -33.12 26.09
N SER A 24 36.46 -33.03 26.88
CA SER A 24 37.90 -33.19 26.61
C SER A 24 38.39 -33.78 25.28
N GLY A 25 39.52 -33.26 24.79
CA GLY A 25 40.58 -34.08 24.16
C GLY A 25 41.17 -33.54 22.85
N GLU A 26 42.39 -32.97 22.96
CA GLU A 26 43.57 -33.07 22.06
C GLU A 26 43.50 -32.68 20.56
N ASP A 27 44.35 -31.69 20.23
CA ASP A 27 45.18 -31.47 19.03
C ASP A 27 44.67 -31.91 17.64
N ALA A 28 44.30 -30.92 16.81
CA ALA A 28 44.54 -30.94 15.35
C ALA A 28 44.47 -29.53 14.71
N GLU A 29 45.39 -29.31 13.77
CA GLU A 29 45.78 -28.15 12.96
C GLU A 29 44.64 -27.39 12.21
N PRO A 30 44.77 -26.07 11.90
CA PRO A 30 43.66 -25.30 11.32
C PRO A 30 43.58 -25.47 9.79
N ALA A 31 42.74 -26.39 9.32
CA ALA A 31 42.34 -26.44 7.92
C ALA A 31 41.40 -25.26 7.59
N ARG A 32 41.80 -24.43 6.61
CA ARG A 32 40.98 -23.39 5.99
C ARG A 32 39.62 -23.99 5.56
N ARG A 33 38.53 -23.58 6.22
CA ARG A 33 37.16 -23.83 5.75
C ARG A 33 36.67 -22.60 5.01
N GLU A 34 36.44 -22.76 3.71
CA GLU A 34 35.63 -21.83 2.90
C GLU A 34 34.22 -21.71 3.50
N PRO A 35 33.57 -20.54 3.43
CA PRO A 35 32.22 -20.38 3.94
C PRO A 35 31.25 -21.19 3.07
N PRO A 36 30.33 -21.99 3.65
CA PRO A 36 29.34 -22.69 2.87
C PRO A 36 28.41 -21.67 2.20
N ALA A 37 28.18 -21.86 0.90
CA ALA A 37 27.21 -21.12 0.14
C ALA A 37 25.86 -21.10 0.88
N ALA A 38 25.28 -19.92 1.01
CA ALA A 38 23.98 -19.69 1.63
C ALA A 38 22.91 -20.55 0.93
N THR A 39 22.67 -21.74 1.47
CA THR A 39 21.54 -22.58 1.11
C THR A 39 20.38 -22.12 1.99
N ASN A 40 19.42 -21.44 1.36
CA ASN A 40 18.21 -20.91 1.99
C ASN A 40 17.21 -22.05 2.30
N ALA A 41 17.63 -23.07 3.05
CA ALA A 41 16.72 -24.10 3.54
C ALA A 41 17.33 -24.83 4.75
N VAL A 42 17.05 -24.34 5.95
CA VAL A 42 17.02 -25.22 7.13
C VAL A 42 15.57 -25.63 7.33
N PRO A 43 15.20 -26.92 7.19
CA PRO A 43 13.83 -27.36 7.39
C PRO A 43 13.50 -27.31 8.88
N VAL A 44 12.56 -26.46 9.28
CA VAL A 44 11.96 -26.52 10.61
C VAL A 44 10.95 -27.66 10.61
N ALA A 45 11.16 -28.63 11.50
CA ALA A 45 10.23 -29.73 11.73
C ALA A 45 8.92 -29.19 12.34
N GLY A 46 7.88 -29.08 11.51
CA GLY A 46 6.52 -28.72 11.87
C GLY A 46 5.63 -28.79 10.62
N ALA A 47 4.46 -29.41 10.75
CA ALA A 47 3.68 -29.98 9.65
C ALA A 47 3.09 -28.95 8.66
N GLU A 48 3.22 -29.30 7.37
CA GLU A 48 2.74 -28.65 6.14
C GLU A 48 3.50 -27.38 5.67
N PRO A 49 4.04 -27.39 4.42
CA PRO A 49 4.64 -26.20 3.82
C PRO A 49 3.56 -25.13 3.61
N TYR A 50 3.73 -23.96 4.22
CA TYR A 50 2.83 -22.82 4.01
C TYR A 50 2.82 -22.45 2.51
N PRO A 51 1.66 -22.45 1.83
CA PRO A 51 1.61 -22.27 0.37
C PRO A 51 1.93 -20.86 -0.15
N GLY A 52 2.19 -19.89 0.73
CA GLY A 52 2.40 -18.48 0.36
C GLY A 52 3.87 -18.06 0.32
N ALA A 53 4.12 -16.78 0.03
CA ALA A 53 5.47 -16.21 0.08
C ALA A 53 6.00 -16.17 1.52
N VAL A 54 6.89 -17.11 1.85
CA VAL A 54 7.59 -17.17 3.13
C VAL A 54 9.03 -16.76 2.95
N ILE A 55 9.48 -15.76 3.70
CA ILE A 55 10.90 -15.40 3.78
C ILE A 55 11.41 -15.72 5.18
N HIS A 56 12.48 -16.53 5.23
CA HIS A 56 13.19 -16.82 6.46
C HIS A 56 14.34 -15.82 6.65
N HIS A 57 14.49 -15.29 7.87
CA HIS A 57 15.56 -14.36 8.17
C HIS A 57 16.14 -14.61 9.58
N ALA A 58 17.44 -14.38 9.75
CA ALA A 58 18.08 -14.52 11.05
C ALA A 58 17.62 -13.43 12.03
N VAL A 59 17.41 -13.77 13.32
CA VAL A 59 16.99 -12.81 14.37
C VAL A 59 18.00 -11.69 14.56
N GLU A 60 19.27 -11.94 14.27
CA GLU A 60 20.37 -10.97 14.39
C GLU A 60 20.29 -9.85 13.36
N ALA A 61 19.53 -10.04 12.28
CA ALA A 61 19.33 -9.06 11.21
C ALA A 61 18.03 -8.23 11.37
N MET A 62 17.45 -8.20 12.58
CA MET A 62 16.33 -7.33 12.95
C MET A 62 16.46 -5.85 12.53
N PRO A 63 17.66 -5.23 12.51
CA PRO A 63 17.80 -3.87 11.98
C PRO A 63 17.40 -3.71 10.50
N GLN A 64 17.33 -4.80 9.74
CA GLN A 64 16.96 -4.83 8.32
C GLN A 64 15.52 -5.31 8.10
N LEU A 65 14.74 -5.48 9.18
CA LEU A 65 13.38 -6.04 9.14
C LEU A 65 12.46 -5.31 8.15
N GLU A 66 12.56 -3.99 8.05
CA GLU A 66 11.77 -3.20 7.08
C GLU A 66 12.05 -3.65 5.64
N ARG A 67 13.31 -3.89 5.29
CA ARG A 67 13.72 -4.39 3.97
C ARG A 67 13.24 -5.83 3.75
N VAL A 68 13.27 -6.66 4.79
CA VAL A 68 12.82 -8.06 4.72
C VAL A 68 11.30 -8.14 4.52
N ILE A 69 10.54 -7.30 5.21
CA ILE A 69 9.09 -7.17 5.03
C ILE A 69 8.79 -6.73 3.60
N GLN A 70 9.51 -5.72 3.09
CA GLN A 70 9.32 -5.24 1.72
C GLN A 70 9.54 -6.37 0.69
N ASN A 71 10.64 -7.12 0.82
CA ASN A 71 10.93 -8.26 -0.06
C ASN A 71 9.84 -9.33 0.02
N ALA A 72 9.29 -9.61 1.21
CA ALA A 72 8.24 -10.61 1.38
C ALA A 72 6.94 -10.21 0.69
N ILE A 73 6.62 -8.92 0.70
CA ILE A 73 5.44 -8.40 0.00
C ILE A 73 5.65 -8.42 -1.52
N GLU A 74 6.84 -8.08 -2.00
CA GLU A 74 7.18 -8.14 -3.43
C GLU A 74 7.11 -9.57 -3.98
N GLU A 75 7.68 -10.54 -3.25
CA GLU A 75 7.61 -11.97 -3.60
C GLU A 75 6.15 -12.46 -3.65
N PHE A 76 5.32 -12.03 -2.69
CA PHE A 76 3.89 -12.37 -2.66
C PHE A 76 3.14 -11.85 -3.89
N VAL A 77 3.37 -10.59 -4.28
CA VAL A 77 2.75 -10.00 -5.47
C VAL A 77 3.18 -10.75 -6.74
N ARG A 78 4.47 -11.08 -6.86
CA ARG A 78 5.03 -11.83 -8.00
C ARG A 78 4.41 -13.23 -8.13
N LEU A 79 4.29 -13.96 -7.03
CA LEU A 79 3.70 -15.30 -7.02
C LEU A 79 2.20 -15.27 -7.35
N SER A 80 1.48 -14.24 -6.89
CA SER A 80 0.08 -14.01 -7.26
C SER A 80 -0.11 -13.80 -8.77
N GLU A 81 0.80 -13.07 -9.42
CA GLU A 81 0.78 -12.86 -10.88
C GLU A 81 1.15 -14.12 -11.67
N ALA A 82 2.17 -14.85 -11.24
CA ALA A 82 2.59 -16.10 -11.87
C ALA A 82 1.48 -17.17 -11.80
N SER A 83 0.74 -17.24 -10.69
CA SER A 83 -0.41 -18.13 -10.54
C SER A 83 -1.56 -17.76 -11.48
N LYS A 84 -1.82 -16.47 -11.73
CA LYS A 84 -2.82 -16.03 -12.72
C LYS A 84 -2.40 -16.36 -14.15
N ALA A 85 -1.12 -16.18 -14.49
CA ALA A 85 -0.60 -16.47 -15.82
C ALA A 85 -0.65 -17.97 -16.16
N ALA A 86 -0.46 -18.84 -15.16
CA ALA A 86 -0.60 -20.30 -15.31
C ALA A 86 -2.07 -20.78 -15.39
N ALA A 87 -3.03 -19.98 -14.94
CA ALA A 87 -4.46 -20.30 -14.92
C ALA A 87 -5.25 -19.79 -16.15
N ALA A 88 -4.60 -19.17 -17.14
CA ALA A 88 -5.23 -18.80 -18.40
C ALA A 88 -5.56 -20.06 -19.24
N PRO A 89 -6.81 -20.26 -19.71
CA PRO A 89 -7.22 -21.55 -20.24
C PRO A 89 -6.76 -21.77 -21.69
N ALA A 90 -6.25 -22.97 -21.96
CA ALA A 90 -6.54 -23.62 -23.24
C ALA A 90 -8.06 -23.81 -23.29
N ALA A 91 -8.72 -23.10 -24.20
CA ALA A 91 -10.17 -23.03 -24.29
C ALA A 91 -10.76 -24.37 -24.76
N ASP A 92 -11.66 -24.93 -23.95
CA ASP A 92 -12.77 -25.78 -24.42
C ASP A 92 -14.06 -25.30 -23.74
N PRO A 93 -15.15 -25.03 -24.49
CA PRO A 93 -16.36 -24.41 -23.95
C PRO A 93 -17.40 -25.47 -23.57
N SER A 94 -17.28 -26.05 -22.39
CA SER A 94 -18.43 -26.61 -21.68
C SER A 94 -18.10 -26.80 -20.21
N GLU A 95 -18.75 -26.06 -19.32
CA GLU A 95 -19.40 -26.55 -18.10
C GLU A 95 -19.78 -25.39 -17.18
N ASN A 96 -20.87 -25.60 -16.43
CA ASN A 96 -21.64 -24.62 -15.66
C ASN A 96 -20.82 -23.90 -14.55
N PRO A 97 -21.20 -22.68 -14.15
CA PRO A 97 -20.57 -22.00 -13.02
C PRO A 97 -21.03 -22.68 -11.73
N SER A 98 -20.18 -23.53 -11.17
CA SER A 98 -20.31 -23.95 -9.78
C SER A 98 -19.58 -22.94 -8.91
N ASP A 99 -20.32 -22.24 -8.04
CA ASP A 99 -19.79 -21.38 -6.96
C ASP A 99 -18.99 -22.27 -6.00
N SER A 100 -17.71 -22.48 -6.33
CA SER A 100 -16.76 -23.16 -5.46
C SER A 100 -16.13 -22.14 -4.51
N PRO A 101 -15.88 -22.49 -3.23
CA PRO A 101 -15.27 -21.58 -2.26
C PRO A 101 -13.86 -21.10 -2.67
N ASP A 102 -13.20 -21.81 -3.58
CA ASP A 102 -11.91 -21.46 -4.15
C ASP A 102 -11.97 -20.16 -4.98
N ASP A 103 -13.10 -19.87 -5.64
CA ASP A 103 -13.27 -18.66 -6.46
C ASP A 103 -13.45 -17.41 -5.59
N SER A 104 -14.04 -17.56 -4.40
CA SER A 104 -14.18 -16.47 -3.42
C SER A 104 -12.83 -16.10 -2.78
N LEU A 105 -11.98 -17.10 -2.50
CA LEU A 105 -10.67 -16.89 -1.89
C LEU A 105 -9.63 -16.38 -2.90
N SER A 106 -9.66 -16.87 -4.14
CA SER A 106 -8.85 -16.33 -5.24
C SER A 106 -9.21 -14.86 -5.50
N ALA A 107 -10.51 -14.53 -5.47
CA ALA A 107 -10.98 -13.15 -5.58
C ALA A 107 -10.57 -12.28 -4.37
N GLN A 108 -10.54 -12.83 -3.16
CA GLN A 108 -10.07 -12.13 -1.96
C GLN A 108 -8.55 -11.89 -2.00
N GLN A 109 -7.77 -12.88 -2.42
CA GLN A 109 -6.32 -12.74 -2.66
C GLN A 109 -6.06 -11.71 -3.77
N HIS A 110 -6.83 -11.74 -4.86
CA HIS A 110 -6.75 -10.75 -5.92
C HIS A 110 -7.02 -9.33 -5.40
N ARG A 111 -8.08 -9.13 -4.62
CA ARG A 111 -8.41 -7.82 -4.02
C ARG A 111 -7.30 -7.34 -3.08
N LEU A 112 -6.68 -8.25 -2.33
CA LEU A 112 -5.55 -7.93 -1.47
C LEU A 112 -4.33 -7.53 -2.30
N THR A 113 -3.97 -8.30 -3.33
CA THR A 113 -2.86 -8.00 -4.25
C THR A 113 -3.06 -6.64 -4.92
N GLU A 114 -4.26 -6.33 -5.41
CA GLU A 114 -4.54 -5.02 -6.01
C GLU A 114 -4.46 -3.87 -4.99
N LYS A 115 -4.95 -4.07 -3.76
CA LYS A 115 -4.79 -3.08 -2.68
C LYS A 115 -3.32 -2.87 -2.30
N LEU A 116 -2.54 -3.94 -2.24
CA LEU A 116 -1.11 -3.88 -1.95
C LEU A 116 -0.35 -3.22 -3.10
N LYS A 117 -0.66 -3.52 -4.36
CA LYS A 117 -0.11 -2.82 -5.53
C LYS A 117 -0.46 -1.34 -5.54
N ALA A 118 -1.71 -0.98 -5.28
CA ALA A 118 -2.11 0.43 -5.15
C ALA A 118 -1.40 1.14 -3.98
N ARG A 119 -1.03 0.42 -2.92
CA ARG A 119 -0.35 1.04 -1.77
C ARG A 119 1.18 0.97 -1.83
N LEU A 120 1.78 0.00 -2.52
CA LEU A 120 3.22 -0.28 -2.51
C LEU A 120 3.87 -0.18 -3.89
N GLY A 121 3.10 -0.33 -4.98
CA GLY A 121 3.58 -0.30 -6.38
C GLY A 121 4.03 1.07 -6.88
N TYR A 122 3.91 2.11 -6.06
CA TYR A 122 4.45 3.44 -6.33
C TYR A 122 5.84 3.63 -5.70
N LEU A 123 6.60 2.56 -5.50
CA LEU A 123 7.99 2.62 -5.07
C LEU A 123 8.84 3.22 -6.19
N GLY A 124 8.91 4.55 -6.25
CA GLY A 124 9.99 5.26 -6.94
C GLY A 124 9.74 5.76 -8.36
N VAL A 125 8.53 6.21 -8.72
CA VAL A 125 8.44 7.19 -9.82
C VAL A 125 8.92 8.52 -9.27
N TYR A 126 10.18 8.87 -9.54
CA TYR A 126 10.67 10.21 -9.25
C TYR A 126 9.86 11.20 -10.06
N TYR A 127 8.93 11.90 -9.41
CA TYR A 127 8.15 12.93 -10.06
C TYR A 127 9.06 14.10 -10.41
N LYS A 128 9.42 14.20 -11.69
CA LYS A 128 10.05 15.39 -12.25
C LYS A 128 9.00 16.51 -12.31
N ARG A 129 8.77 17.16 -11.17
CA ARG A 129 7.90 18.33 -11.08
C ARG A 129 8.56 19.52 -11.78
N SER A 130 7.79 20.25 -12.57
CA SER A 130 8.27 21.47 -13.20
C SER A 130 8.03 22.66 -12.27
N PRO A 131 9.06 23.40 -11.83
CA PRO A 131 8.86 24.57 -10.99
C PRO A 131 7.96 25.63 -11.63
N SER A 132 7.96 25.74 -12.95
CA SER A 132 7.09 26.67 -13.68
C SER A 132 5.60 26.39 -13.49
N SER A 133 5.23 25.16 -13.14
CA SER A 133 3.84 24.73 -12.92
C SER A 133 3.39 24.89 -11.47
N PHE A 134 4.25 25.39 -10.57
CA PHE A 134 3.89 25.60 -9.18
C PHE A 134 2.93 26.77 -9.01
N LEU A 135 2.00 26.65 -8.06
CA LEU A 135 0.98 27.66 -7.76
C LEU A 135 1.58 29.07 -7.60
N ARG A 136 2.75 29.17 -6.97
CA ARG A 136 3.47 30.43 -6.73
C ARG A 136 3.98 31.13 -7.99
N HIS A 137 4.13 30.39 -9.10
CA HIS A 137 4.60 30.92 -10.38
C HIS A 137 3.47 31.06 -11.41
N MET A 138 2.25 30.62 -11.07
CA MET A 138 1.09 30.78 -11.96
C MET A 138 0.66 32.26 -12.02
N PRO A 139 0.24 32.75 -13.21
CA PRO A 139 -0.47 34.02 -13.34
C PRO A 139 -1.70 34.08 -12.43
N PRO A 140 -2.14 35.28 -11.99
CA PRO A 140 -3.26 35.40 -11.06
C PRO A 140 -4.56 34.73 -11.53
N ASP A 141 -4.87 34.84 -12.82
CA ASP A 141 -6.09 34.27 -13.41
C ASP A 141 -6.02 32.74 -13.46
N ASP A 142 -4.91 32.20 -13.95
CA ASP A 142 -4.65 30.74 -13.98
C ASP A 142 -4.64 30.15 -12.57
N ARG A 143 -4.06 30.88 -11.60
CA ARG A 143 -4.04 30.48 -10.19
C ARG A 143 -5.46 30.40 -9.63
N ALA A 144 -6.30 31.40 -9.92
CA ALA A 144 -7.68 31.41 -9.47
C ALA A 144 -8.49 30.28 -10.11
N ALA A 145 -8.30 30.03 -11.41
CA ALA A 145 -8.93 28.93 -12.13
C ALA A 145 -8.53 27.57 -11.56
N PHE A 146 -7.22 27.36 -11.33
CA PHE A 146 -6.69 26.14 -10.73
C PHE A 146 -7.26 25.88 -9.33
N LEU A 147 -7.24 26.89 -8.45
CA LEU A 147 -7.81 26.76 -7.10
C LEU A 147 -9.32 26.52 -7.13
N GLY A 148 -10.02 27.12 -8.09
CA GLY A 148 -11.44 26.87 -8.34
C GLY A 148 -11.72 25.41 -8.71
N GLN A 149 -10.92 24.85 -9.63
CA GLN A 149 -11.01 23.45 -10.03
C GLN A 149 -10.69 22.51 -8.87
N LEU A 150 -9.59 22.75 -8.17
CA LEU A 150 -9.16 21.95 -7.02
C LEU A 150 -10.24 21.90 -5.92
N LYS A 151 -10.90 23.04 -5.69
CA LYS A 151 -12.05 23.13 -4.75
C LYS A 151 -13.27 22.37 -5.26
N ALA A 152 -13.55 22.40 -6.55
CA ALA A 152 -14.64 21.64 -7.17
C ALA A 152 -14.41 20.13 -7.05
N ASP A 153 -13.19 19.67 -7.33
CA ASP A 153 -12.80 18.27 -7.20
C ASP A 153 -12.88 17.80 -5.74
N TYR A 154 -12.38 18.62 -4.81
CA TYR A 154 -12.51 18.34 -3.36
C TYR A 154 -13.98 18.22 -2.94
N ARG A 155 -14.86 19.09 -3.47
CA ARG A 155 -16.30 19.04 -3.20
C ARG A 155 -16.90 17.71 -3.66
N MET A 156 -16.50 17.20 -4.83
CA MET A 156 -16.95 15.90 -5.33
C MET A 156 -16.54 14.75 -4.40
N ILE A 157 -15.31 14.80 -3.88
CA ILE A 157 -14.82 13.81 -2.92
C ILE A 157 -15.67 13.86 -1.63
N ILE A 158 -15.93 15.04 -1.06
CA ILE A 158 -16.77 15.16 0.14
C ILE A 158 -18.15 14.53 -0.08
N LEU A 159 -18.81 14.86 -1.20
CA LEU A 159 -20.15 14.37 -1.50
C LEU A 159 -20.16 12.85 -1.76
N GLY A 160 -19.08 12.30 -2.31
CA GLY A 160 -18.90 10.87 -2.56
C GLY A 160 -18.39 10.06 -1.38
N TYR A 161 -17.80 10.69 -0.35
CA TYR A 161 -16.98 9.99 0.65
C TYR A 161 -17.75 8.93 1.46
N PHE A 162 -18.97 9.26 1.88
CA PHE A 162 -19.86 8.34 2.62
C PHE A 162 -20.95 7.74 1.73
N ALA A 163 -20.93 8.02 0.42
CA ALA A 163 -21.89 7.46 -0.51
C ALA A 163 -21.61 5.97 -0.73
N LYS A 164 -22.66 5.14 -0.67
CA LYS A 164 -22.57 3.70 -0.98
C LYS A 164 -22.74 3.40 -2.47
N ASP A 165 -22.54 4.39 -3.33
CA ASP A 165 -22.73 4.25 -4.77
C ASP A 165 -21.50 3.60 -5.41
N PRO A 166 -21.61 2.36 -5.94
CA PRO A 166 -20.49 1.68 -6.59
C PRO A 166 -20.01 2.37 -7.88
N LYS A 167 -20.76 3.34 -8.42
CA LYS A 167 -20.36 4.10 -9.62
C LYS A 167 -19.37 5.22 -9.32
N ILE A 168 -19.29 5.67 -8.07
CA ILE A 168 -18.34 6.72 -7.67
C ILE A 168 -17.02 6.05 -7.35
N ASN A 169 -16.04 6.22 -8.24
CA ASN A 169 -14.67 5.76 -7.97
C ASN A 169 -13.95 6.77 -7.06
N LEU A 170 -14.24 6.70 -5.75
CA LEU A 170 -13.72 7.64 -4.75
C LEU A 170 -12.19 7.66 -4.72
N ASN A 171 -11.54 6.50 -4.82
CA ASN A 171 -10.08 6.42 -4.79
C ASN A 171 -9.47 7.19 -5.97
N GLN A 172 -10.03 7.03 -7.17
CA GLN A 172 -9.56 7.76 -8.35
C GLN A 172 -9.72 9.27 -8.16
N LEU A 173 -10.84 9.73 -7.60
CA LEU A 173 -11.05 11.16 -7.33
C LEU A 173 -10.02 11.72 -6.35
N ILE A 174 -9.70 10.95 -5.29
CA ILE A 174 -8.68 11.33 -4.31
C ILE A 174 -7.30 11.37 -4.98
N ASP A 175 -6.96 10.35 -5.76
CA ASP A 175 -5.68 10.27 -6.48
C ASP A 175 -5.52 11.45 -7.46
N ASP A 176 -6.55 11.74 -8.26
CA ASP A 176 -6.53 12.84 -9.22
C ASP A 176 -6.35 14.21 -8.52
N LEU A 177 -7.07 14.44 -7.42
CA LEU A 177 -6.93 15.66 -6.63
C LEU A 177 -5.51 15.79 -6.05
N VAL A 178 -5.00 14.70 -5.47
CA VAL A 178 -3.70 14.67 -4.80
C VAL A 178 -2.57 14.85 -5.82
N ASP A 179 -2.67 14.24 -7.00
CA ASP A 179 -1.71 14.41 -8.09
C ASP A 179 -1.66 15.85 -8.56
N GLN A 180 -2.82 16.48 -8.80
CA GLN A 180 -2.89 17.90 -9.16
C GLN A 180 -2.26 18.79 -8.08
N ALA A 181 -2.61 18.57 -6.81
CA ALA A 181 -2.09 19.32 -5.68
C ALA A 181 -0.57 19.16 -5.53
N PHE A 182 -0.07 17.94 -5.67
CA PHE A 182 1.35 17.63 -5.55
C PHE A 182 2.18 18.25 -6.69
N MET A 183 1.69 18.18 -7.93
CA MET A 183 2.34 18.77 -9.11
C MET A 183 2.41 20.29 -9.03
N ALA A 184 1.36 20.94 -8.51
CA ALA A 184 1.30 22.38 -8.30
C ALA A 184 2.02 22.85 -7.02
N ASP A 185 2.61 21.94 -6.24
CA ASP A 185 3.29 22.21 -4.97
C ASP A 185 2.39 22.89 -3.93
N ILE A 186 1.16 22.39 -3.81
CA ILE A 186 0.17 22.83 -2.83
C ILE A 186 0.53 22.32 -1.44
N SER A 187 0.57 23.25 -0.48
CA SER A 187 0.82 22.91 0.92
C SER A 187 -0.40 22.28 1.58
N VAL A 188 -0.17 21.46 2.62
CA VAL A 188 -1.23 20.92 3.48
C VAL A 188 -2.12 22.02 4.04
N ALA A 189 -1.55 23.19 4.36
CA ALA A 189 -2.32 24.34 4.84
C ALA A 189 -3.39 24.81 3.83
N HIS A 190 -3.08 24.83 2.53
CA HIS A 190 -4.06 25.17 1.50
C HIS A 190 -5.17 24.10 1.38
N ILE A 191 -4.84 22.82 1.53
CA ILE A 191 -5.84 21.75 1.54
C ILE A 191 -6.82 21.92 2.72
N VAL A 192 -6.29 22.25 3.90
CA VAL A 192 -7.11 22.56 5.09
C VAL A 192 -7.99 23.79 4.84
N GLU A 193 -7.44 24.83 4.20
CA GLU A 193 -8.21 26.03 3.85
C GLU A 193 -9.39 25.71 2.92
N ILE A 194 -9.15 24.96 1.85
CA ILE A 194 -10.20 24.51 0.92
C ILE A 194 -11.28 23.72 1.66
N HIS A 195 -10.86 22.81 2.54
CA HIS A 195 -11.77 22.02 3.34
C HIS A 195 -12.64 22.90 4.26
N MET A 196 -12.03 23.85 4.99
CA MET A 196 -12.77 24.78 5.86
C MET A 196 -13.77 25.64 5.08
N GLN A 197 -13.37 26.17 3.92
CA GLN A 197 -14.26 26.95 3.07
C GLN A 197 -15.46 26.12 2.57
N LEU A 198 -15.25 24.82 2.29
CA LEU A 198 -16.33 23.91 1.91
C LEU A 198 -17.25 23.60 3.09
N MET A 199 -16.69 23.32 4.27
CA MET A 199 -17.48 23.12 5.50
C MET A 199 -18.34 24.33 5.83
N ASP A 200 -17.80 25.54 5.75
CA ASP A 200 -18.57 26.78 5.94
C ASP A 200 -19.72 26.91 4.93
N SER A 201 -19.48 26.53 3.67
CA SER A 201 -20.51 26.57 2.63
C SER A 201 -21.63 25.56 2.87
N PHE A 202 -21.28 24.34 3.31
CA PHE A 202 -22.25 23.30 3.63
C PHE A 202 -23.02 23.62 4.92
N ALA A 203 -22.36 24.20 5.92
CA ALA A 203 -22.98 24.65 7.17
C ALA A 203 -24.10 25.67 6.87
N LYS A 204 -23.77 26.71 6.09
CA LYS A 204 -24.75 27.71 5.62
C LYS A 204 -25.93 27.04 4.89
N GLN A 205 -25.67 26.09 4.00
CA GLN A 205 -26.72 25.39 3.26
C GLN A 205 -27.60 24.53 4.18
N LEU A 206 -27.01 23.76 5.10
CA LEU A 206 -27.75 22.93 6.06
C LEU A 206 -28.63 23.77 6.99
N LYS A 207 -28.14 24.92 7.46
CA LYS A 207 -28.93 25.89 8.24
C LYS A 207 -30.15 26.39 7.48
N LEU A 208 -30.01 26.70 6.19
CA LEU A 208 -31.13 27.12 5.34
C LEU A 208 -32.14 25.99 5.11
N GLU A 209 -31.66 24.74 5.06
CA GLU A 209 -32.49 23.53 4.95
C GLU A 209 -33.09 23.08 6.31
N GLY A 210 -32.75 23.75 7.42
CA GLY A 210 -33.21 23.38 8.77
C GLY A 210 -32.59 22.07 9.30
N ARG A 211 -31.42 21.67 8.79
CA ARG A 211 -30.71 20.43 9.15
C ARG A 211 -29.58 20.69 10.14
N SER A 212 -29.22 19.67 10.91
CA SER A 212 -28.06 19.72 11.82
C SER A 212 -26.74 19.77 11.05
N GLU A 213 -25.80 20.58 11.53
CA GLU A 213 -24.44 20.70 10.99
C GLU A 213 -23.48 19.65 11.57
N GLU A 214 -23.92 18.82 12.52
CA GLU A 214 -23.08 17.82 13.20
C GLU A 214 -22.46 16.82 12.23
N VAL A 215 -23.15 16.50 11.12
CA VAL A 215 -22.64 15.61 10.07
C VAL A 215 -21.35 16.14 9.43
N LEU A 216 -21.08 17.46 9.50
CA LEU A 216 -19.86 18.03 8.95
C LEU A 216 -18.61 17.60 9.72
N LEU A 217 -18.75 17.16 10.97
CA LEU A 217 -17.64 16.64 11.77
C LEU A 217 -17.09 15.34 11.18
N ASP A 218 -17.93 14.53 10.53
CA ASP A 218 -17.53 13.26 9.93
C ASP A 218 -16.58 13.48 8.75
N TYR A 219 -16.69 14.60 8.04
CA TYR A 219 -15.79 14.96 6.94
C TYR A 219 -14.36 15.29 7.39
N ARG A 220 -14.08 15.35 8.70
CA ARG A 220 -12.70 15.32 9.21
C ARG A 220 -11.96 14.06 8.77
N LEU A 221 -12.66 12.93 8.62
CA LEU A 221 -12.08 11.71 8.07
C LEU A 221 -11.63 11.91 6.63
N THR A 222 -12.45 12.55 5.80
CA THR A 222 -12.10 12.91 4.41
C THR A 222 -10.86 13.81 4.35
N LEU A 223 -10.75 14.79 5.25
CA LEU A 223 -9.57 15.66 5.33
C LEU A 223 -8.29 14.88 5.68
N ILE A 224 -8.37 14.02 6.70
CA ILE A 224 -7.25 13.17 7.12
C ILE A 224 -6.80 12.29 5.95
N ASP A 225 -7.75 11.71 5.21
CA ASP A 225 -7.48 10.80 4.10
C ASP A 225 -6.71 11.50 2.96
N ILE A 226 -7.19 12.67 2.53
CA ILE A 226 -6.53 13.45 1.47
C ILE A 226 -5.15 13.92 1.91
N ILE A 227 -4.99 14.40 3.16
CA ILE A 227 -3.67 14.81 3.68
C ILE A 227 -2.73 13.62 3.73
N ALA A 228 -3.20 12.43 4.16
CA ALA A 228 -2.38 11.23 4.21
C ALA A 228 -1.87 10.84 2.81
N HIS A 229 -2.73 10.89 1.79
CA HIS A 229 -2.34 10.61 0.40
C HIS A 229 -1.32 11.64 -0.11
N LEU A 230 -1.54 12.94 0.14
CA LEU A 230 -0.59 13.98 -0.25
C LEU A 230 0.76 13.86 0.47
N CYS A 231 0.75 13.57 1.78
CA CYS A 231 1.95 13.33 2.55
C CYS A 231 2.72 12.11 2.04
N GLU A 232 2.02 11.04 1.65
CA GLU A 232 2.65 9.86 1.06
C GLU A 232 3.30 10.17 -0.28
N MET A 233 2.67 11.00 -1.12
CA MET A 233 3.27 11.50 -2.37
C MET A 233 4.56 12.29 -2.11
N TYR A 234 4.54 13.22 -1.14
CA TYR A 234 5.76 13.93 -0.72
C TYR A 234 6.83 12.99 -0.17
N ARG A 235 6.46 12.00 0.65
CA ARG A 235 7.39 11.00 1.20
C ARG A 235 8.08 10.19 0.09
N ARG A 236 7.33 9.76 -0.93
CA ARG A 236 7.84 9.00 -2.09
C ARG A 236 8.69 9.83 -3.04
N SER A 237 8.51 11.14 -3.04
CA SER A 237 9.25 12.05 -3.92
C SER A 237 10.71 12.29 -3.50
N ILE A 238 11.07 11.92 -2.26
CA ILE A 238 12.42 12.06 -1.73
C ILE A 238 13.29 10.91 -2.30
N PRO A 239 14.37 11.21 -3.04
CA PRO A 239 15.28 10.18 -3.53
C PRO A 239 15.84 9.37 -2.37
N ARG A 240 15.66 8.04 -2.41
CA ARG A 240 16.41 7.13 -1.53
C ARG A 240 17.83 7.03 -2.08
N GLN A 241 18.83 7.24 -1.23
CA GLN A 241 20.22 7.05 -1.62
C GLN A 241 20.43 5.60 -2.09
N PRO A 242 21.23 5.38 -3.16
CA PRO A 242 21.57 4.03 -3.64
C PRO A 242 22.40 3.25 -2.62
#